data_AF-A0A415SDW5-F1
#
_entry.id   AF-A0A415SDW5-F1
#
_cell.length_a   1.000
_cell.length_b   1.000
_cell.length_c   1.000
_cell.angle_alpha   90.00
_cell.angle_beta   90.00
_cell.angle_gamma   90.00
#
_symmetry.space_group_name_H-M   'P 1'
#
loop_
_entity.id
_entity.type
_entity.pdbx_description
1 polymer ?
#
loop_
_entity_poly.entity_id
_entity_poly.type
_entity_poly.pdbx_seq_one_letter_code
_entity_poly.pdbx_strand_id
1 'polypeptide(L)'
;MLQYAIKKSFEEMQSVIKLAETDLNNDDLKKEVNYRVGTFLHWLLDYYEWLEKTCEKKLDKNDISFFSGLRYANNKLKHDPNVIQIYERTGGFSFPITFPLSIEKIEFKWGKIDVEKNPKYQNQYNNYITYIDGKEIIIVSQNALKRLDDYK
;
A
#
# COMPACT_ATOMS: atom_id res chain seq x y z
N MET A 1 -0.91 14.17 17.59
CA MET A 1 0.19 13.17 17.51
C MET A 1 -0.03 12.18 16.36
N LEU A 2 -1.16 11.44 16.33
CA LEU A 2 -1.46 10.45 15.27
C LEU A 2 -1.42 11.02 13.85
N GLN A 3 -2.11 12.14 13.58
CA GLN A 3 -2.11 12.76 12.24
C GLN A 3 -0.70 13.15 11.76
N TYR A 4 0.13 13.69 12.66
CA TYR A 4 1.53 14.00 12.36
C TYR A 4 2.32 12.74 12.04
N ALA A 5 2.18 11.68 12.84
CA ALA A 5 2.87 10.40 12.63
C ALA A 5 2.50 9.74 11.30
N ILE A 6 1.22 9.76 10.90
CA ILE A 6 0.77 9.27 9.60
C ILE A 6 1.40 10.09 8.46
N LYS A 7 1.32 11.42 8.53
CA LYS A 7 1.87 12.28 7.47
C LYS A 7 3.38 12.07 7.31
N LYS A 8 4.10 12.05 8.43
CA LYS A 8 5.55 11.84 8.46
C LYS A 8 5.93 10.47 7.90
N SER A 9 5.28 9.40 8.36
CA SER A 9 5.55 8.04 7.87
C SER A 9 5.19 7.86 6.39
N PHE A 10 4.16 8.55 5.89
CA PHE A 10 3.83 8.57 4.47
C PHE A 10 4.89 9.24 3.61
N GLU A 11 5.40 10.39 4.03
CA GLU A 11 6.50 11.11 3.33
C GLU A 11 7.78 10.27 3.29
N GLU A 12 8.12 9.60 4.40
CA GLU A 12 9.27 8.70 4.48
C GLU A 12 9.09 7.47 3.56
N MET A 13 7.92 6.84 3.59
CA MET A 13 7.58 5.72 2.72
C MET A 13 7.67 6.11 1.24
N GLN A 14 7.11 7.26 0.84
CA GLN A 14 7.23 7.74 -0.54
C GLN A 14 8.68 7.96 -0.95
N SER A 15 9.49 8.55 -0.07
CA SER A 15 10.88 8.87 -0.37
C SER A 15 11.70 7.61 -0.60
N VAL A 16 11.49 6.58 0.22
CA VAL A 16 12.16 5.28 0.08
C VAL A 16 11.68 4.53 -1.16
N ILE A 17 10.38 4.54 -1.48
CA ILE A 17 9.88 3.92 -2.71
C ILE A 17 10.51 4.57 -3.94
N LYS A 18 10.55 5.91 -4.01
CA LYS A 18 11.19 6.64 -5.12
C LYS A 18 12.68 6.33 -5.26
N LEU A 19 13.38 6.15 -4.13
CA LEU A 19 14.79 5.75 -4.16
C LEU A 19 14.93 4.31 -4.67
N ALA A 20 14.10 3.39 -4.19
CA ALA A 20 14.12 1.99 -4.61
C ALA A 20 13.74 1.80 -6.08
N GLU A 21 12.91 2.68 -6.65
CA GLU A 21 12.63 2.74 -8.09
C GLU A 21 13.88 3.03 -8.95
N THR A 22 14.95 3.59 -8.37
CA THR A 22 16.21 3.86 -9.09
C THR A 22 17.24 2.74 -8.98
N ASP A 23 17.08 1.81 -8.04
CA ASP A 23 18.04 0.73 -7.77
C ASP A 23 17.31 -0.56 -7.33
N LEU A 24 16.78 -1.29 -8.33
CA LEU A 24 15.95 -2.48 -8.13
C LEU A 24 16.71 -3.71 -7.63
N ASN A 25 18.03 -3.75 -7.79
CA ASN A 25 18.84 -4.89 -7.36
C ASN A 25 19.29 -4.77 -5.90
N ASN A 26 18.93 -3.68 -5.24
CA ASN A 26 19.31 -3.41 -3.87
C ASN A 26 18.29 -4.01 -2.88
N ASP A 27 18.64 -5.17 -2.34
CA ASP A 27 17.79 -5.88 -1.38
C ASP A 27 17.59 -5.12 -0.06
N ASP A 28 18.53 -4.25 0.33
CA ASP A 28 18.37 -3.43 1.53
C ASP A 28 17.34 -2.31 1.30
N LEU A 29 17.30 -1.71 0.10
CA LEU A 29 16.23 -0.79 -0.27
C LEU A 29 14.87 -1.49 -0.30
N LYS A 30 14.76 -2.73 -0.79
CA LYS A 30 13.50 -3.50 -0.75
C LYS A 30 13.04 -3.76 0.68
N LYS A 31 13.95 -4.14 1.58
CA LYS A 31 13.64 -4.31 3.01
C LYS A 31 13.18 -3.00 3.64
N GLU A 32 13.84 -1.90 3.31
CA GLU A 32 13.47 -0.57 3.80
C GLU A 32 12.10 -0.15 3.27
N VAL A 33 11.75 -0.43 2.01
CA VAL A 33 10.39 -0.25 1.47
C VAL A 33 9.39 -1.02 2.32
N ASN A 34 9.61 -2.32 2.56
CA ASN A 34 8.71 -3.13 3.38
C ASN A 34 8.56 -2.56 4.79
N TYR A 35 9.65 -2.14 5.42
CA TYR A 35 9.64 -1.52 6.75
C TYR A 35 8.83 -0.22 6.77
N ARG A 36 9.04 0.68 5.80
CA ARG A 36 8.34 1.97 5.76
C ARG A 36 6.86 1.81 5.40
N VAL A 37 6.52 0.89 4.49
CA VAL A 37 5.13 0.58 4.17
C VAL A 37 4.42 0.02 5.40
N GLY A 38 5.03 -0.94 6.11
CA GLY A 38 4.48 -1.48 7.37
C GLY A 38 4.32 -0.41 8.45
N THR A 39 5.30 0.48 8.60
CA THR A 39 5.25 1.59 9.57
C THR A 39 4.13 2.57 9.24
N PHE A 40 3.98 2.97 7.97
CA PHE A 40 2.88 3.82 7.53
C PHE A 40 1.52 3.16 7.79
N LEU A 41 1.36 1.88 7.42
CA LEU A 41 0.12 1.15 7.64
C LEU A 41 -0.23 1.04 9.12
N HIS A 42 0.76 0.87 10.00
CA HIS A 42 0.51 0.85 11.43
C HIS A 42 -0.07 2.17 11.93
N TRP A 43 0.56 3.30 11.63
CA TRP A 43 0.03 4.62 12.04
C TRP A 43 -1.32 4.93 11.42
N LEU A 44 -1.52 4.54 10.15
CA LEU A 44 -2.77 4.71 9.43
C LEU A 44 -3.90 3.95 10.11
N LEU A 45 -3.68 2.68 10.45
CA LEU A 45 -4.68 1.82 11.07
C LEU A 45 -4.95 2.22 12.52
N ASP A 46 -3.93 2.62 13.28
CA ASP A 46 -4.11 3.14 14.64
C ASP A 46 -4.99 4.39 14.66
N TYR A 47 -4.81 5.29 13.68
CA TYR A 47 -5.66 6.47 13.54
C TYR A 47 -7.08 6.13 13.07
N TYR A 48 -7.22 5.18 12.16
CA TYR A 48 -8.53 4.70 11.74
C TYR A 48 -9.29 4.06 12.91
N GLU A 49 -8.63 3.24 13.74
CA GLU A 49 -9.22 2.64 14.94
C GLU A 49 -9.57 3.67 16.01
N TRP A 50 -8.82 4.77 16.08
CA TRP A 50 -9.21 5.91 16.90
C TRP A 50 -10.51 6.56 16.38
N LEU A 51 -10.60 6.81 15.06
CA LEU A 51 -11.83 7.34 14.45
C LEU A 51 -13.03 6.40 14.66
N GLU A 52 -12.86 5.09 14.53
CA GLU A 52 -13.91 4.10 14.81
C GLU A 52 -14.51 4.25 16.23
N LYS A 53 -13.73 4.75 17.18
CA LYS A 53 -14.13 4.90 18.60
C LYS A 53 -14.63 6.30 18.93
N THR A 54 -14.12 7.34 18.27
CA THR A 54 -14.35 8.74 18.67
C THR A 54 -15.18 9.53 17.68
N CYS A 55 -15.33 9.07 16.43
CA CYS A 55 -16.11 9.80 15.43
C CYS A 55 -17.61 9.64 15.73
N GLU A 56 -18.31 10.75 15.92
CA GLU A 56 -19.77 10.77 16.10
C GLU A 56 -20.50 10.41 14.79
N LYS A 57 -19.84 10.66 13.64
CA LYS A 57 -20.37 10.27 12.33
C LYS A 57 -20.16 8.79 12.11
N LYS A 58 -21.20 8.13 11.61
CA LYS A 58 -21.10 6.75 11.15
C LYS A 58 -20.13 6.66 9.97
N LEU A 59 -19.11 5.82 10.10
CA LEU A 59 -18.17 5.56 9.03
C LEU A 59 -18.87 4.92 7.82
N ASP A 60 -18.45 5.31 6.62
CA ASP A 60 -18.96 4.76 5.38
C ASP A 60 -18.62 3.26 5.27
N LYS A 61 -19.56 2.48 4.73
CA LYS A 61 -19.38 1.03 4.59
C LYS A 61 -18.23 0.67 3.65
N ASN A 62 -18.02 1.44 2.58
CA ASN A 62 -16.92 1.17 1.66
C ASN A 62 -15.58 1.51 2.32
N ASP A 63 -15.52 2.53 3.17
CA ASP A 63 -14.32 2.84 3.94
C ASP A 63 -14.01 1.73 4.95
N ILE A 64 -15.02 1.23 5.67
CA ILE A 64 -14.85 0.08 6.57
C ILE A 64 -14.28 -1.13 5.81
N SER A 65 -14.84 -1.46 4.65
CA SER A 65 -14.33 -2.55 3.81
C SER A 65 -12.91 -2.28 3.32
N PHE A 66 -12.62 -1.06 2.88
CA PHE A 66 -11.30 -0.65 2.40
C PHE A 66 -10.22 -0.79 3.50
N PHE A 67 -10.45 -0.22 4.69
CA PHE A 67 -9.52 -0.32 5.82
C PHE A 67 -9.44 -1.74 6.38
N SER A 68 -10.51 -2.53 6.28
CA SER A 68 -10.48 -3.97 6.58
C SER A 68 -9.52 -4.73 5.65
N GLY A 69 -9.49 -4.40 4.36
CA GLY A 69 -8.50 -4.91 3.42
C GLY A 69 -7.07 -4.49 3.79
N LEU A 70 -6.86 -3.23 4.19
CA LEU A 70 -5.53 -2.72 4.56
C LEU A 70 -5.00 -3.40 5.83
N ARG A 71 -5.90 -3.69 6.78
CA ARG A 71 -5.57 -4.47 7.97
C ARG A 71 -5.10 -5.88 7.59
N TYR A 72 -5.74 -6.51 6.61
CA TYR A 72 -5.29 -7.79 6.06
C TYR A 72 -3.91 -7.68 5.41
N ALA A 73 -3.69 -6.68 4.55
CA ALA A 73 -2.40 -6.42 3.91
C ALA A 73 -1.27 -6.24 4.93
N ASN A 74 -1.50 -5.41 5.97
CA ASN A 74 -0.54 -5.18 7.04
C ASN A 74 -0.21 -6.49 7.80
N ASN A 75 -1.22 -7.29 8.11
CA ASN A 75 -1.00 -8.57 8.79
C ASN A 75 -0.16 -9.53 7.94
N LYS A 76 -0.40 -9.59 6.62
CA LYS A 76 0.38 -10.45 5.74
C LYS A 76 1.80 -9.93 5.55
N LEU A 77 1.98 -8.62 5.38
CA LEU A 77 3.30 -7.99 5.26
C LEU A 77 4.21 -8.27 6.47
N LYS A 78 3.64 -8.33 7.69
CA LYS A 78 4.38 -8.69 8.92
C LYS A 78 4.92 -10.13 8.92
N HIS A 79 4.29 -11.03 8.18
CA HIS A 79 4.66 -12.44 8.12
C HIS A 79 5.40 -12.82 6.84
N ASP A 80 5.15 -12.09 5.75
CA ASP A 80 5.75 -12.34 4.45
C ASP A 80 6.13 -11.00 3.77
N PRO A 81 7.44 -10.70 3.65
CA PRO A 81 7.92 -9.52 2.96
C PRO A 81 7.68 -9.55 1.44
N ASN A 82 7.31 -10.69 0.85
CA ASN A 82 7.05 -10.82 -0.60
C ASN A 82 5.66 -10.35 -1.02
N VAL A 83 4.84 -9.89 -0.07
CA VAL A 83 3.52 -9.30 -0.33
C VAL A 83 3.63 -8.01 -1.15
N ILE A 84 4.78 -7.35 -1.12
CA ILE A 84 5.08 -6.22 -2.01
C ILE A 84 5.83 -6.73 -3.24
N GLN A 85 5.25 -6.48 -4.40
CA GLN A 85 5.81 -6.87 -5.69
C GLN A 85 6.33 -5.66 -6.44
N ILE A 86 7.47 -5.83 -7.09
CA ILE A 86 8.05 -4.86 -8.01
C ILE A 86 7.55 -5.22 -9.41
N TYR A 87 6.88 -4.28 -10.06
CA TYR A 87 6.45 -4.41 -11.44
C TYR A 87 7.24 -3.44 -12.32
N GLU A 88 7.92 -3.99 -13.32
CA GLU A 88 8.44 -3.21 -14.44
C GLU A 88 7.33 -3.10 -15.49
N ARG A 89 6.93 -1.89 -15.85
CA ARG A 89 6.02 -1.71 -16.99
C ARG A 89 6.79 -2.01 -18.27
N THR A 90 6.46 -3.12 -18.92
CA THR A 90 7.07 -3.52 -20.20
C THR A 90 6.76 -2.49 -21.28
N GLY A 91 7.77 -1.72 -21.68
CA GLY A 91 7.79 -0.93 -22.89
C GLY A 91 8.57 -1.70 -23.95
N GLY A 92 7.88 -2.29 -24.93
CA GLY A 92 8.53 -3.14 -25.93
C GLY A 92 9.54 -2.37 -26.78
N PHE A 93 10.76 -2.88 -26.88
CA PHE A 93 11.69 -2.51 -27.94
C PHE A 93 11.08 -2.85 -29.30
N SER A 94 10.45 -1.89 -29.98
CA SER A 94 10.24 -1.96 -31.43
C SER A 94 11.43 -1.33 -32.12
N PHE A 95 12.26 -2.13 -32.78
CA PHE A 95 13.24 -1.62 -33.75
C PHE A 95 12.50 -1.12 -35.00
N PRO A 96 12.88 0.03 -35.58
CA PRO A 96 14.00 0.90 -35.25
C PRO A 96 13.70 1.88 -34.09
N ILE A 97 14.76 2.18 -33.31
CA ILE A 97 14.72 3.03 -32.10
C ILE A 97 14.19 4.43 -32.45
N THR A 98 12.94 4.72 -32.10
CA THR A 98 12.39 6.09 -32.12
C THR A 98 12.64 6.77 -30.79
N PHE A 99 13.41 7.85 -30.80
CA PHE A 99 13.46 8.80 -29.67
C PHE A 99 12.11 9.51 -29.56
N PRO A 100 11.55 9.73 -28.36
CA PRO A 100 12.19 9.59 -27.05
C PRO A 100 12.11 8.17 -26.47
N LEU A 101 13.20 7.76 -25.81
CA LEU A 101 13.25 6.57 -24.96
C LEU A 101 12.08 6.60 -23.97
N SER A 102 11.15 5.66 -24.08
CA SER A 102 10.20 5.40 -23.00
C SER A 102 10.97 4.81 -21.82
N ILE A 103 11.29 5.61 -20.82
CA ILE A 103 11.82 5.10 -19.55
C ILE A 103 10.72 4.23 -18.95
N GLU A 104 11.00 2.93 -18.81
CA GLU A 104 10.07 1.99 -18.19
C GLU A 104 9.77 2.46 -16.76
N LYS A 105 8.50 2.71 -16.45
CA LYS A 105 8.10 3.13 -15.10
C LYS A 105 8.07 1.89 -14.22
N ILE A 106 8.98 1.84 -13.26
CA ILE A 106 9.01 0.84 -12.18
C ILE A 106 7.93 1.21 -11.16
N GLU A 107 7.16 0.23 -10.69
CA GLU A 107 6.07 0.44 -9.73
C GLU A 107 6.11 -0.60 -8.61
N PHE A 108 6.05 -0.13 -7.36
CA PHE A 108 5.83 -0.99 -6.20
C PHE A 108 4.32 -1.20 -5.99
N LYS A 109 3.87 -2.45 -6.11
CA LYS A 109 2.46 -2.84 -6.04
C LYS A 109 2.22 -3.86 -4.93
N TRP A 110 0.99 -3.87 -4.45
CA TRP A 110 0.50 -4.98 -3.64
C TRP A 110 0.40 -6.24 -4.50
N GLY A 111 1.05 -7.31 -4.06
CA GLY A 111 1.13 -8.58 -4.77
C GLY A 111 0.05 -9.56 -4.37
N LYS A 112 -0.19 -10.57 -5.20
CA LYS A 112 -1.19 -11.60 -4.90
C LYS A 112 -0.86 -12.32 -3.60
N ILE A 113 -1.88 -12.50 -2.77
CA ILE A 113 -1.81 -13.28 -1.53
C ILE A 113 -2.62 -14.56 -1.75
N ASP A 114 -2.07 -15.69 -1.27
CA ASP A 114 -2.77 -16.98 -1.30
C ASP A 114 -4.16 -16.88 -0.70
N VAL A 115 -5.08 -17.69 -1.25
CA VAL A 115 -6.46 -17.73 -0.78
C VAL A 115 -6.49 -18.01 0.71
N GLU A 116 -7.17 -17.14 1.46
CA GLU A 116 -7.34 -17.30 2.89
C GLU A 116 -8.09 -18.58 3.20
N LYS A 117 -7.50 -19.44 4.05
CA LYS A 117 -8.09 -20.72 4.43
C LYS A 117 -8.93 -20.60 5.70
N ASN A 118 -8.65 -19.58 6.52
CA ASN A 118 -9.37 -19.39 7.76
C ASN A 118 -10.65 -18.57 7.52
N PRO A 119 -11.85 -19.14 7.73
CA PRO A 119 -13.12 -18.45 7.49
C PRO A 119 -13.25 -17.13 8.25
N LYS A 120 -12.60 -17.00 9.42
CA LYS A 120 -12.58 -15.79 10.23
C LYS A 120 -12.02 -14.58 9.47
N TYR A 121 -11.05 -14.80 8.58
CA TYR A 121 -10.36 -13.74 7.86
C TYR A 121 -10.81 -13.62 6.40
N GLN A 122 -11.74 -14.47 5.95
CA GLN A 122 -12.21 -14.50 4.57
C GLN A 122 -12.77 -13.15 4.09
N ASN A 123 -13.52 -12.45 4.94
CA ASN A 123 -14.05 -11.13 4.58
C ASN A 123 -12.93 -10.10 4.38
N GLN A 124 -11.91 -10.12 5.23
CA GLN A 124 -10.78 -9.19 5.10
C GLN A 124 -9.93 -9.50 3.86
N TYR A 125 -9.76 -10.79 3.54
CA TYR A 125 -9.16 -11.24 2.29
C TYR A 125 -9.95 -10.77 1.06
N ASN A 126 -11.27 -10.96 1.05
CA ASN A 126 -12.11 -10.50 -0.07
C ASN A 126 -12.03 -8.98 -0.25
N ASN A 127 -11.98 -8.23 0.85
CA ASN A 127 -11.77 -6.79 0.81
C ASN A 127 -10.37 -6.43 0.26
N TYR A 128 -9.33 -7.17 0.66
CA TYR A 128 -7.99 -7.00 0.11
C TYR A 128 -7.97 -7.19 -1.41
N ILE A 129 -8.54 -8.29 -1.91
CA ILE A 129 -8.64 -8.58 -3.35
C ILE A 129 -9.41 -7.47 -4.08
N THR A 130 -10.50 -6.99 -3.50
CA THR A 130 -11.36 -5.95 -4.12
C THR A 130 -10.65 -4.60 -4.20
N TYR A 131 -9.97 -4.20 -3.13
CA TYR A 131 -9.54 -2.81 -2.95
C TYR A 131 -8.04 -2.58 -3.09
N ILE A 132 -7.20 -3.59 -2.98
CA ILE A 132 -5.75 -3.43 -2.75
C ILE A 132 -4.91 -4.26 -3.73
N ASP A 133 -5.27 -5.51 -3.97
CA ASP A 133 -4.51 -6.42 -4.83
C ASP A 133 -4.18 -5.80 -6.20
N GLY A 134 -2.91 -5.94 -6.61
CA GLY A 134 -2.38 -5.42 -7.87
C GLY A 134 -2.28 -3.90 -7.98
N LYS A 135 -2.66 -3.12 -6.95
CA LYS A 135 -2.62 -1.65 -6.98
C LYS A 135 -1.28 -1.12 -6.49
N GLU A 136 -0.87 0.02 -7.05
CA GLU A 136 0.34 0.74 -6.64
C GLU A 136 0.22 1.22 -5.19
N ILE A 137 1.26 0.96 -4.39
CA ILE A 137 1.26 1.24 -2.96
C ILE A 137 1.04 2.72 -2.69
N ILE A 138 1.72 3.61 -3.40
CA ILE A 138 1.57 5.06 -3.22
C ILE A 138 0.12 5.49 -3.49
N ILE A 139 -0.51 4.98 -4.55
CA ILE A 139 -1.90 5.30 -4.91
C ILE A 139 -2.88 4.80 -3.86
N VAL A 140 -2.72 3.57 -3.38
CA VAL A 140 -3.56 3.02 -2.29
C VAL A 140 -3.40 3.86 -1.02
N SER A 141 -2.18 4.25 -0.67
CA SER A 141 -1.89 5.07 0.50
C SER A 141 -2.47 6.48 0.40
N GLN A 142 -2.40 7.13 -0.78
CA GLN A 142 -3.04 8.42 -1.03
C GLN A 142 -4.57 8.33 -0.90
N ASN A 143 -5.16 7.28 -1.45
CA ASN A 143 -6.60 7.04 -1.34
C ASN A 143 -7.02 6.83 0.12
N ALA A 144 -6.23 6.08 0.90
CA ALA A 144 -6.47 5.89 2.32
C ALA A 144 -6.45 7.22 3.10
N LEU A 145 -5.45 8.07 2.85
CA LEU A 145 -5.35 9.40 3.47
C LEU A 145 -6.55 10.27 3.10
N LYS A 146 -6.94 10.30 1.83
CA LYS A 146 -8.09 11.06 1.35
C LYS A 146 -9.39 10.63 2.04
N ARG A 147 -9.63 9.32 2.17
CA ARG A 147 -10.79 8.78 2.90
C ARG A 147 -10.81 9.21 4.37
N LEU A 148 -9.64 9.31 5.01
CA LEU A 148 -9.55 9.78 6.40
C LEU A 148 -9.84 11.27 6.53
N ASP A 149 -9.57 12.07 5.50
CA ASP A 149 -9.85 13.51 5.51
C ASP A 149 -11.36 13.80 5.55
N ASP A 150 -12.20 12.91 5.02
CA ASP A 150 -13.66 13.03 5.03
C ASP A 150 -14.28 12.92 6.46
N TYR A 151 -13.49 12.44 7.43
CA TYR A 151 -13.90 12.26 8.83
C TYR A 151 -13.26 13.25 9.80
N LYS A 152 -12.49 14.22 9.29
CA LYS A 152 -11.99 15.35 10.08
C LYS A 152 -13.09 16.40 10.29
#